data_AF-A0AAW3JPS8-F1
#
_entry.id   AF-A0AAW3JPS8-F1
#
_cell.length_a   1.000
_cell.length_b   1.000
_cell.length_c   1.000
_cell.angle_alpha   90.00
_cell.angle_beta   90.00
_cell.angle_gamma   90.00
#
_symmetry.space_group_name_H-M   'P 1'
#
loop_
_entity.id
_entity.type
_entity.pdbx_description
1 polymer ?
#
loop_
_entity_poly.entity_id
_entity_poly.type
_entity_poly.pdbx_seq_one_letter_code
_entity_poly.pdbx_strand_id
1 'polypeptide(L)'
;MYKVVRVLNHNTVIAALDDCEKLHGKENLLDKEDKYLLMGKGIGFGKKTGAAAELKEDSRVYSLQECGERGDAKDIVDEVTPEYLETADIVLKEAEKMFGDIDRNILFSLADHIFYAVKRMKNGERISNPLTEDIRLLFHMEYKAALCVIPVIQEKFGILIDDDEVGYIALHVHSAIDNEKVSDAMQTARAVRQCVDIVERAIDKKIDIMSLAYNRLMNHVRYMIVRAIKGEKLKMSLNDYMSIKYPDEFAMAEKICDEISGMIKHKLNKAEIGYLAMHICRVTSGELEAEE
;
A
#
# COMPACT_ATOMS: atom_id res chain seq x y z
N MET A 1 -15.04 -4.66 29.80
CA MET A 1 -15.91 -5.45 28.89
C MET A 1 -16.43 -4.52 27.80
N TYR A 2 -16.63 -4.94 26.54
CA TYR A 2 -17.20 -4.04 25.53
C TYR A 2 -18.73 -4.03 25.58
N LYS A 3 -19.33 -2.82 25.57
CA LYS A 3 -20.78 -2.63 25.46
C LYS A 3 -21.14 -2.06 24.10
N VAL A 4 -22.11 -2.68 23.42
CA VAL A 4 -22.60 -2.23 22.11
C VAL A 4 -23.25 -0.86 22.24
N VAL A 5 -22.74 0.12 21.51
CA VAL A 5 -23.32 1.46 21.38
C VAL A 5 -24.26 1.51 20.18
N ARG A 6 -23.82 0.98 19.02
CA ARG A 6 -24.58 0.96 17.77
C ARG A 6 -24.34 -0.36 17.04
N VAL A 7 -25.41 -1.02 16.60
CA VAL A 7 -25.30 -2.17 15.69
C VAL A 7 -25.29 -1.65 14.26
N LEU A 8 -24.25 -1.96 13.50
CA LEU A 8 -24.16 -1.55 12.09
C LEU A 8 -24.77 -2.62 11.18
N ASN A 9 -24.39 -3.88 11.37
CA ASN A 9 -25.01 -5.04 10.74
C ASN A 9 -24.77 -6.31 11.58
N HIS A 10 -24.99 -7.50 11.01
CA HIS A 10 -24.77 -8.77 11.72
C HIS A 10 -23.29 -9.04 12.10
N ASN A 11 -22.34 -8.44 11.39
CA ASN A 11 -20.90 -8.71 11.56
C ASN A 11 -20.09 -7.50 12.06
N THR A 12 -20.73 -6.34 12.24
CA THR A 12 -20.06 -5.10 12.59
C THR A 12 -20.89 -4.31 13.60
N VAL A 13 -20.26 -3.89 14.70
CA VAL A 13 -20.87 -3.05 15.74
C VAL A 13 -19.90 -1.97 16.20
N ILE A 14 -20.42 -0.84 16.68
CA ILE A 14 -19.66 0.13 17.46
C ILE A 14 -19.89 -0.17 18.93
N ALA A 15 -18.81 -0.26 19.70
CA ALA A 15 -18.84 -0.49 21.13
C ALA A 15 -18.01 0.56 21.89
N ALA A 16 -18.22 0.64 23.19
CA ALA A 16 -17.39 1.40 24.12
C ALA A 16 -16.90 0.48 25.23
N LEU A 17 -15.78 0.82 25.85
CA LEU A 17 -15.31 0.13 27.05
C LEU A 17 -16.27 0.39 28.21
N ASP A 18 -16.67 -0.69 28.87
CA ASP A 18 -17.41 -0.67 30.13
C ASP A 18 -16.41 -0.46 31.27
N ASP A 19 -16.13 0.80 31.59
CA ASP A 19 -15.31 1.17 32.74
C ASP A 19 -16.12 0.95 34.03
N CYS A 20 -16.01 -0.25 34.60
CA CYS A 20 -16.55 -0.54 35.94
C CYS A 20 -15.85 0.23 37.08
N GLU A 21 -14.86 1.10 36.79
CA GLU A 21 -14.06 1.83 37.78
C GLU A 21 -14.11 3.37 37.67
N LYS A 22 -15.11 3.98 37.02
CA LYS A 22 -15.46 5.39 37.34
C LYS A 22 -16.21 5.42 38.68
N LEU A 23 -15.49 5.09 39.76
CA LEU A 23 -15.91 5.22 41.16
C LEU A 23 -16.30 6.68 41.44
N HIS A 24 -17.47 6.82 42.05
CA HIS A 24 -17.96 8.02 42.75
C HIS A 24 -18.10 9.30 41.92
N GLY A 25 -19.31 9.51 41.41
CA GLY A 25 -19.93 10.83 41.44
C GLY A 25 -19.51 11.76 40.31
N LYS A 26 -19.89 11.41 39.09
CA LYS A 26 -20.31 12.38 38.07
C LYS A 26 -21.17 11.65 37.04
N GLU A 27 -22.47 11.93 37.09
CA GLU A 27 -23.39 11.64 36.01
C GLU A 27 -22.93 12.41 34.77
N ASN A 28 -22.18 11.74 33.89
CA ASN A 28 -22.17 11.99 32.46
C ASN A 28 -21.73 10.71 31.77
N LEU A 29 -22.73 10.05 31.18
CA LEU A 29 -22.60 8.91 30.31
C LEU A 29 -21.67 9.23 29.13
N LEU A 30 -20.83 8.29 28.74
CA LEU A 30 -20.16 8.23 27.43
C LEU A 30 -19.35 9.50 27.10
N ASP A 31 -18.14 9.62 27.66
CA ASP A 31 -17.13 10.44 27.00
C ASP A 31 -17.03 9.92 25.56
N LYS A 32 -17.36 10.78 24.58
CA LYS A 32 -17.46 10.46 23.14
C LYS A 32 -16.14 9.95 22.52
N GLU A 33 -15.11 9.81 23.33
CA GLU A 33 -13.74 9.62 22.89
C GLU A 33 -13.41 8.13 22.77
N ASP A 34 -13.83 7.22 23.66
CA ASP A 34 -13.41 5.80 23.63
C ASP A 34 -14.38 4.86 22.89
N LYS A 35 -14.65 5.14 21.61
CA LYS A 35 -15.44 4.25 20.75
C LYS A 35 -14.55 3.31 19.93
N TYR A 36 -15.03 2.09 19.75
CA TYR A 36 -14.35 1.04 19.00
C TYR A 36 -15.28 0.45 17.95
N LEU A 37 -14.74 0.15 16.77
CA LEU A 37 -15.39 -0.69 15.77
C LEU A 37 -15.02 -2.15 16.04
N LEU A 38 -16.02 -2.97 16.31
CA LEU A 38 -15.86 -4.42 16.47
C LEU A 38 -16.36 -5.12 15.22
N MET A 39 -15.52 -5.96 14.64
CA MET A 39 -15.82 -6.74 13.44
C MET A 39 -15.64 -8.22 13.74
N GLY A 40 -16.63 -9.05 13.40
CA GLY A 40 -16.57 -10.48 13.66
C GLY A 40 -17.85 -11.19 13.27
N LYS A 41 -17.74 -12.47 12.87
CA LYS A 41 -18.89 -13.21 12.36
C LYS A 41 -20.01 -13.32 13.40
N GLY A 42 -21.14 -12.68 13.12
CA GLY A 42 -22.32 -12.67 13.98
C GLY A 42 -22.21 -11.81 15.23
N ILE A 43 -21.22 -10.91 15.34
CA ILE A 43 -21.03 -10.07 16.54
C ILE A 43 -22.20 -9.12 16.81
N GLY A 44 -22.90 -8.69 15.76
CA GLY A 44 -24.10 -7.85 15.85
C GLY A 44 -25.42 -8.61 15.78
N PHE A 45 -25.38 -9.93 15.51
CA PHE A 45 -26.59 -10.72 15.33
C PHE A 45 -27.40 -10.82 16.64
N GLY A 46 -28.63 -10.31 16.62
CA GLY A 46 -29.52 -10.32 17.78
C GLY A 46 -29.11 -9.39 18.93
N LYS A 47 -28.04 -8.60 18.78
CA LYS A 47 -27.59 -7.64 19.80
C LYS A 47 -28.40 -6.34 19.74
N LYS A 48 -28.52 -5.66 20.87
CA LYS A 48 -29.16 -4.35 21.02
C LYS A 48 -28.18 -3.38 21.70
N THR A 49 -28.40 -2.09 21.57
CA THR A 49 -27.64 -1.07 22.32
C THR A 49 -27.65 -1.38 23.82
N GLY A 50 -26.49 -1.30 24.46
CA GLY A 50 -26.25 -1.63 25.87
C GLY A 50 -25.91 -3.11 26.12
N ALA A 51 -26.10 -4.00 25.14
CA ALA A 51 -25.73 -5.41 25.29
C ALA A 51 -24.20 -5.59 25.32
N ALA A 52 -23.73 -6.62 26.02
CA ALA A 52 -22.33 -7.02 25.98
C ALA A 52 -21.97 -7.53 24.58
N ALA A 53 -20.86 -7.01 24.04
CA ALA A 53 -20.24 -7.54 22.84
C ALA A 53 -19.28 -8.68 23.24
N GLU A 54 -19.56 -9.88 22.76
CA GLU A 54 -18.72 -11.05 22.96
C GLU A 54 -17.71 -11.13 21.83
N LEU A 55 -16.43 -10.91 22.15
CA LEU A 55 -15.34 -11.09 21.19
C LEU A 55 -15.04 -12.59 21.05
N LYS A 56 -15.05 -13.08 19.82
CA LYS A 56 -14.56 -14.41 19.45
C LYS A 56 -13.09 -14.32 19.01
N GLU A 57 -12.42 -15.46 18.85
CA GLU A 57 -11.01 -15.50 18.40
C GLU A 57 -10.79 -14.79 17.04
N ASP A 58 -11.78 -14.81 16.15
CA ASP A 58 -11.74 -14.16 14.84
C ASP A 58 -12.24 -12.70 14.85
N SER A 59 -12.65 -12.20 16.01
CA SER A 59 -13.14 -10.84 16.16
C SER A 59 -11.99 -9.85 16.21
N ARG A 60 -12.15 -8.72 15.53
CA ARG A 60 -11.19 -7.62 15.47
C ARG A 60 -11.79 -6.39 16.14
N VAL A 61 -10.92 -5.60 16.76
CA VAL A 61 -11.25 -4.37 17.46
C VAL A 61 -10.39 -3.26 16.87
N TYR A 62 -11.04 -2.21 16.38
CA TYR A 62 -10.38 -1.02 15.85
C TYR A 62 -10.77 0.18 16.69
N SER A 63 -9.78 1.00 17.05
CA SER A 63 -10.04 2.27 17.74
C SER A 63 -10.61 3.28 16.76
N LEU A 64 -11.69 3.97 17.14
CA LEU A 64 -12.20 5.11 16.37
C LEU A 64 -11.55 6.44 16.79
N GLN A 65 -10.48 6.41 17.58
CA GLN A 65 -9.70 7.60 17.93
C GLN A 65 -8.53 7.84 16.97
N GLU A 66 -8.17 6.83 16.17
CA GLU A 66 -7.06 6.93 15.26
C GLU A 66 -7.45 7.82 14.07
N CYS A 67 -6.75 8.95 13.97
CA CYS A 67 -6.92 9.90 12.88
C CYS A 67 -5.95 9.51 11.75
N GLY A 68 -6.50 9.08 10.62
CA GLY A 68 -5.70 8.78 9.43
C GLY A 68 -5.45 10.03 8.57
N GLU A 69 -4.65 9.90 7.52
CA GLU A 69 -4.34 11.03 6.62
C GLU A 69 -5.56 11.65 5.89
N ARG A 70 -6.70 10.94 5.88
CA ARG A 70 -7.92 11.33 5.14
C ARG A 70 -9.11 11.75 6.02
N GLY A 71 -8.99 11.74 7.34
CA GLY A 71 -10.07 12.12 8.25
C GLY A 71 -10.12 11.29 9.53
N ASP A 72 -11.07 11.63 10.40
CA ASP A 72 -11.35 10.88 11.63
C ASP A 72 -12.01 9.53 11.25
N ALA A 73 -11.53 8.41 11.79
CA ALA A 73 -12.14 7.10 11.61
C ALA A 73 -13.65 7.10 11.92
N LYS A 74 -14.11 8.00 12.80
CA LYS A 74 -15.54 8.21 13.09
C LYS A 74 -16.33 8.68 11.88
N ASP A 75 -15.79 9.64 11.12
CA ASP A 75 -16.48 10.20 9.95
C ASP A 75 -16.61 9.13 8.85
N ILE A 76 -15.54 8.35 8.65
CA ILE A 76 -15.53 7.25 7.67
C ILE A 76 -16.56 6.19 8.06
N VAL A 77 -16.68 5.82 9.34
CA VAL A 77 -17.68 4.82 9.79
C VAL A 77 -19.12 5.32 9.69
N ASP A 78 -19.34 6.64 9.69
CA ASP A 78 -20.66 7.24 9.50
C ASP A 78 -21.02 7.42 8.01
N GLU A 79 -20.04 7.63 7.12
CA GLU A 79 -20.25 7.77 5.67
C GLU A 79 -20.24 6.42 4.93
N VAL A 80 -19.34 5.53 5.31
CA VAL A 80 -19.06 4.26 4.61
C VAL A 80 -19.90 3.14 5.21
N THR A 81 -20.63 2.41 4.35
CA THR A 81 -21.45 1.29 4.81
C THR A 81 -20.57 0.12 5.31
N PRO A 82 -21.08 -0.71 6.24
CA PRO A 82 -20.29 -1.79 6.86
C PRO A 82 -19.71 -2.79 5.85
N GLU A 83 -20.36 -2.96 4.70
CA GLU A 83 -19.92 -3.87 3.64
C GLU A 83 -18.54 -3.49 3.10
N TYR A 84 -18.18 -2.20 3.05
CA TYR A 84 -16.87 -1.73 2.60
C TYR A 84 -15.78 -1.95 3.66
N LEU A 85 -16.11 -1.70 4.94
CA LEU A 85 -15.22 -2.03 6.07
C LEU A 85 -14.90 -3.53 6.08
N GLU A 86 -15.91 -4.37 5.89
CA GLU A 86 -15.73 -5.81 5.79
C GLU A 86 -14.92 -6.23 4.56
N THR A 87 -15.06 -5.52 3.44
CA THR A 87 -14.27 -5.80 2.23
C THR A 87 -12.80 -5.46 2.47
N ALA A 88 -12.51 -4.32 3.10
CA ALA A 88 -11.16 -3.95 3.52
C ALA A 88 -10.58 -4.97 4.53
N ASP A 89 -11.37 -5.43 5.51
CA ASP A 89 -10.95 -6.45 6.48
C ASP A 89 -10.58 -7.78 5.79
N ILE A 90 -11.30 -8.19 4.74
CA ILE A 90 -10.96 -9.39 3.95
C ILE A 90 -9.59 -9.24 3.28
N VAL A 91 -9.31 -8.08 2.66
CA VAL A 91 -8.02 -7.81 2.03
C VAL A 91 -6.89 -7.83 3.07
N LEU A 92 -7.09 -7.18 4.22
CA LEU A 92 -6.10 -7.16 5.30
C LEU A 92 -5.89 -8.54 5.92
N LYS A 93 -6.93 -9.38 6.02
CA LYS A 93 -6.78 -10.79 6.44
C LYS A 93 -5.94 -11.59 5.44
N GLU A 94 -6.09 -11.35 4.15
CA GLU A 94 -5.27 -12.03 3.15
C GLU A 94 -3.82 -11.55 3.20
N ALA A 95 -3.59 -10.25 3.39
CA ALA A 95 -2.26 -9.71 3.65
C ALA A 95 -1.63 -10.31 4.92
N GLU A 96 -2.34 -10.37 6.05
CA GLU A 96 -1.85 -11.00 7.29
C GLU A 96 -1.41 -12.46 7.07
N LYS A 97 -2.19 -13.25 6.31
CA LYS A 97 -1.81 -14.64 6.01
C LYS A 97 -0.51 -14.73 5.20
N MET A 98 -0.26 -13.76 4.33
CA MET A 98 0.89 -13.77 3.41
C MET A 98 2.16 -13.19 4.05
N PHE A 99 2.02 -12.17 4.91
CA PHE A 99 3.14 -11.37 5.42
C PHE A 99 3.32 -11.47 6.94
N GLY A 100 2.37 -12.04 7.67
CA GLY A 100 2.38 -12.10 9.12
C GLY A 100 1.76 -10.84 9.74
N ASP A 101 2.48 -10.24 10.69
CA ASP A 101 2.00 -9.04 11.38
C ASP A 101 2.01 -7.83 10.44
N ILE A 102 0.87 -7.14 10.34
CA ILE A 102 0.70 -5.91 9.56
C ILE A 102 0.03 -4.82 10.41
N ASP A 103 0.21 -3.57 10.05
CA ASP A 103 -0.53 -2.44 10.60
C ASP A 103 -1.95 -2.38 9.99
N ARG A 104 -2.95 -2.67 10.82
CA ARG A 104 -4.36 -2.64 10.39
C ARG A 104 -5.02 -1.27 10.55
N ASN A 105 -4.30 -0.25 10.99
CA ASN A 105 -4.83 1.12 11.08
C ASN A 105 -5.19 1.67 9.70
N ILE A 106 -4.63 1.07 8.63
CA ILE A 106 -4.99 1.34 7.24
C ILE A 106 -6.44 0.97 6.90
N LEU A 107 -7.15 0.17 7.72
CA LEU A 107 -8.51 -0.35 7.45
C LEU A 107 -9.44 0.75 6.95
N PHE A 108 -9.51 1.86 7.67
CA PHE A 108 -10.44 2.95 7.35
C PHE A 108 -10.10 3.60 6.01
N SER A 109 -8.81 3.86 5.76
CA SER A 109 -8.37 4.45 4.49
C SER A 109 -8.59 3.51 3.29
N LEU A 110 -8.45 2.19 3.49
CA LEU A 110 -8.72 1.19 2.46
C LEU A 110 -10.23 1.06 2.21
N ALA A 111 -11.05 1.05 3.27
CA ALA A 111 -12.50 1.03 3.14
C ALA A 111 -13.04 2.28 2.41
N ASP A 112 -12.50 3.45 2.73
CA ASP A 112 -12.76 4.71 2.06
C ASP A 112 -12.39 4.65 0.56
N HIS A 113 -11.18 4.15 0.25
CA HIS A 113 -10.75 3.95 -1.12
C HIS A 113 -11.70 3.03 -1.91
N ILE A 114 -12.07 1.88 -1.34
CA ILE A 114 -13.01 0.94 -1.98
C ILE A 114 -14.39 1.59 -2.17
N PHE A 115 -14.89 2.32 -1.18
CA PHE A 115 -16.16 3.05 -1.28
C PHE A 115 -16.17 4.01 -2.47
N TYR A 116 -15.15 4.87 -2.58
CA TYR A 116 -15.06 5.81 -3.68
C TYR A 116 -14.81 5.12 -5.03
N ALA A 117 -13.98 4.08 -5.09
CA ALA A 117 -13.75 3.30 -6.30
C ALA A 117 -15.06 2.69 -6.82
N VAL A 118 -15.80 1.98 -5.95
CA VAL A 118 -17.10 1.37 -6.31
C VAL A 118 -18.10 2.44 -6.75
N LYS A 119 -18.18 3.57 -6.04
CA LYS A 119 -19.09 4.68 -6.37
C LYS A 119 -18.81 5.25 -7.76
N ARG A 120 -17.53 5.54 -8.07
CA ARG A 120 -17.11 6.03 -9.40
C ARG A 120 -17.43 5.03 -10.50
N MET A 121 -17.09 3.76 -10.30
CA MET A 121 -17.30 2.73 -11.31
C MET A 121 -18.79 2.47 -11.59
N LYS A 122 -19.65 2.56 -10.57
CA LYS A 122 -21.12 2.52 -10.76
C LYS A 122 -21.65 3.70 -11.57
N ASN A 123 -20.98 4.85 -11.52
CA ASN A 123 -21.30 6.02 -12.32
C ASN A 123 -20.68 5.97 -13.73
N GLY A 124 -19.93 4.93 -14.08
CA GLY A 124 -19.23 4.81 -15.36
C GLY A 124 -17.91 5.60 -15.41
N GLU A 125 -17.44 6.12 -14.28
CA GLU A 125 -16.18 6.83 -14.16
C GLU A 125 -15.07 5.84 -13.80
N ARG A 126 -14.23 5.48 -14.77
CA ARG A 126 -13.04 4.65 -14.54
C ARG A 126 -11.81 5.53 -14.45
N ILE A 127 -10.97 5.25 -13.45
CA ILE A 127 -9.66 5.90 -13.30
C ILE A 127 -8.63 4.96 -13.87
N SER A 128 -7.89 5.42 -14.87
CA SER A 128 -6.74 4.67 -15.34
C SER A 128 -5.50 5.00 -14.50
N ASN A 129 -4.78 3.96 -14.09
CA ASN A 129 -3.51 4.09 -13.41
C ASN A 129 -2.36 3.74 -14.38
N PRO A 130 -1.60 4.73 -14.87
CA PRO A 130 -0.52 4.47 -15.83
C PRO A 130 0.65 3.66 -15.23
N LEU A 131 0.67 3.46 -13.91
CA LEU A 131 1.71 2.73 -13.18
C LEU A 131 1.27 1.32 -12.77
N THR A 132 0.13 0.81 -13.23
CA THR A 132 -0.39 -0.50 -12.79
C THR A 132 0.61 -1.63 -12.98
N GLU A 133 1.26 -1.73 -14.14
CA GLU A 133 2.27 -2.76 -14.40
C GLU A 133 3.52 -2.57 -13.53
N ASP A 134 3.94 -1.33 -13.32
CA ASP A 134 5.06 -1.01 -12.42
C ASP A 134 4.74 -1.40 -10.97
N ILE A 135 3.53 -1.12 -10.50
CA ILE A 135 3.03 -1.51 -9.17
C ILE A 135 2.95 -3.03 -9.05
N ARG A 136 2.41 -3.71 -10.07
CA ARG A 136 2.28 -5.17 -10.12
C ARG A 136 3.63 -5.86 -10.02
N LEU A 137 4.67 -5.28 -10.60
CA LEU A 137 6.03 -5.84 -10.52
C LEU A 137 6.77 -5.46 -9.24
N LEU A 138 6.69 -4.19 -8.84
CA LEU A 138 7.37 -3.69 -7.62
C LEU A 138 6.80 -4.31 -6.36
N PHE A 139 5.48 -4.43 -6.29
CA PHE A 139 4.71 -4.86 -5.12
C PHE A 139 3.96 -6.16 -5.44
N HIS A 140 4.66 -7.13 -6.05
CA HIS A 140 4.02 -8.29 -6.64
C HIS A 140 3.28 -9.17 -5.63
N MET A 141 3.79 -9.28 -4.40
CA MET A 141 3.13 -10.07 -3.36
C MET A 141 1.93 -9.30 -2.80
N GLU A 142 2.04 -7.99 -2.66
CA GLU A 142 0.97 -7.10 -2.21
C GLU A 142 -0.18 -7.06 -3.23
N TYR A 143 0.15 -7.00 -4.52
CA TYR A 143 -0.82 -7.12 -5.62
C TYR A 143 -1.51 -8.49 -5.60
N LYS A 144 -0.74 -9.56 -5.36
CA LYS A 144 -1.30 -10.91 -5.22
C LYS A 144 -2.27 -11.01 -4.04
N ALA A 145 -1.97 -10.38 -2.90
CA ALA A 145 -2.90 -10.30 -1.79
C ALA A 145 -4.16 -9.50 -2.16
N ALA A 146 -4.00 -8.37 -2.86
CA ALA A 146 -5.10 -7.50 -3.29
C ALA A 146 -6.07 -8.18 -4.27
N LEU A 147 -5.62 -9.14 -5.09
CA LEU A 147 -6.48 -9.87 -6.04
C LEU A 147 -7.69 -10.56 -5.39
N CYS A 148 -7.62 -10.90 -4.10
CA CYS A 148 -8.75 -11.51 -3.40
C CYS A 148 -10.00 -10.60 -3.37
N VAL A 149 -9.82 -9.29 -3.57
CA VAL A 149 -10.89 -8.30 -3.52
C VAL A 149 -11.82 -8.35 -4.74
N ILE A 150 -11.35 -8.84 -5.89
CA ILE A 150 -12.12 -8.91 -7.14
C ILE A 150 -13.43 -9.68 -6.96
N PRO A 151 -13.41 -10.97 -6.55
CA PRO A 151 -14.65 -11.73 -6.37
C PRO A 151 -15.53 -11.16 -5.25
N VAL A 152 -14.92 -10.58 -4.21
CA VAL A 152 -15.65 -10.00 -3.08
C VAL A 152 -16.45 -8.77 -3.50
N ILE A 153 -15.84 -7.87 -4.29
CA ILE A 153 -16.52 -6.67 -4.79
C ILE A 153 -17.61 -7.06 -5.80
N GLN A 154 -17.35 -8.05 -6.65
CA GLN A 154 -18.34 -8.55 -7.58
C GLN A 154 -19.57 -9.12 -6.85
N GLU A 155 -19.36 -9.94 -5.82
CA GLU A 155 -20.44 -10.53 -5.01
C GLU A 155 -21.23 -9.47 -4.23
N LYS A 156 -20.52 -8.57 -3.52
CA LYS A 156 -21.15 -7.59 -2.62
C LYS A 156 -21.77 -6.40 -3.33
N PHE A 157 -21.15 -5.92 -4.41
CA PHE A 157 -21.52 -4.64 -5.03
C PHE A 157 -21.98 -4.77 -6.48
N GLY A 158 -21.86 -5.95 -7.08
CA GLY A 158 -22.34 -6.24 -8.44
C GLY A 158 -21.51 -5.58 -9.55
N ILE A 159 -20.26 -5.21 -9.27
CA ILE A 159 -19.37 -4.57 -10.25
C ILE A 159 -18.07 -5.36 -10.42
N LEU A 160 -17.50 -5.29 -11.61
CA LEU A 160 -16.17 -5.83 -11.90
C LEU A 160 -15.16 -4.69 -11.80
N ILE A 161 -14.15 -4.85 -10.95
CA ILE A 161 -13.01 -3.92 -10.88
C ILE A 161 -11.94 -4.32 -11.90
N ASP A 162 -11.13 -3.35 -12.33
CA ASP A 162 -9.99 -3.59 -13.21
C ASP A 162 -8.67 -3.66 -12.44
N ASP A 163 -7.60 -4.02 -13.16
CA ASP A 163 -6.24 -4.15 -12.61
C ASP A 163 -5.73 -2.83 -12.01
N ASP A 164 -6.23 -1.68 -12.47
CA ASP A 164 -5.84 -0.36 -11.98
C ASP A 164 -6.29 -0.14 -10.53
N GLU A 165 -7.54 -0.47 -10.19
CA GLU A 165 -8.04 -0.43 -8.81
C GLU A 165 -7.36 -1.49 -7.92
N VAL A 166 -7.05 -2.67 -8.46
CA VAL A 166 -6.26 -3.68 -7.73
C VAL A 166 -4.86 -3.14 -7.42
N GLY A 167 -4.24 -2.41 -8.36
CA GLY A 167 -2.98 -1.73 -8.15
C GLY A 167 -3.03 -0.73 -6.99
N TYR A 168 -4.08 0.09 -6.90
CA TYR A 168 -4.23 1.00 -5.76
C TYR A 168 -4.43 0.27 -4.42
N ILE A 169 -5.22 -0.81 -4.41
CA ILE A 169 -5.41 -1.63 -3.22
C ILE A 169 -4.10 -2.30 -2.80
N ALA A 170 -3.27 -2.73 -3.75
CA ALA A 170 -1.94 -3.27 -3.48
C ALA A 170 -1.04 -2.26 -2.74
N LEU A 171 -1.14 -0.98 -3.06
CA LEU A 171 -0.39 0.06 -2.36
C LEU A 171 -0.88 0.28 -0.92
N HIS A 172 -2.19 0.17 -0.67
CA HIS A 172 -2.72 0.15 0.70
C HIS A 172 -2.22 -1.06 1.49
N VAL A 173 -2.12 -2.23 0.85
CA VAL A 173 -1.52 -3.43 1.46
C VAL A 173 -0.05 -3.20 1.77
N HIS A 174 0.71 -2.61 0.85
CA HIS A 174 2.12 -2.25 1.08
C HIS A 174 2.28 -1.31 2.28
N SER A 175 1.43 -0.30 2.39
CA SER A 175 1.40 0.59 3.55
C SER A 175 1.17 -0.13 4.88
N ALA A 176 0.33 -1.15 4.88
CA ALA A 176 0.08 -1.98 6.06
C ALA A 176 1.34 -2.76 6.50
N ILE A 177 2.18 -3.17 5.54
CA ILE A 177 3.32 -4.05 5.80
C ILE A 177 4.54 -3.25 6.26
N ASP A 178 4.91 -2.21 5.51
CA ASP A 178 6.17 -1.48 5.71
C ASP A 178 6.03 -0.17 6.50
N ASN A 179 4.81 0.13 7.02
CA ASN A 179 4.47 1.39 7.68
C ASN A 179 4.88 2.62 6.85
N GLU A 180 4.78 2.47 5.53
CA GLU A 180 5.08 3.49 4.52
C GLU A 180 3.75 4.08 4.00
N LYS A 181 3.72 5.37 3.65
CA LYS A 181 2.50 5.99 3.12
C LYS A 181 2.22 5.50 1.70
N VAL A 182 0.94 5.40 1.33
CA VAL A 182 0.53 5.07 -0.05
C VAL A 182 1.16 6.06 -1.05
N SER A 183 1.27 7.34 -0.66
CA SER A 183 1.92 8.37 -1.48
C SER A 183 3.39 8.08 -1.79
N ASP A 184 4.11 7.47 -0.84
CA ASP A 184 5.55 7.24 -0.94
C ASP A 184 5.79 6.00 -1.82
N ALA A 185 4.96 4.97 -1.66
CA ALA A 185 4.92 3.81 -2.56
C ALA A 185 4.59 4.23 -4.01
N MET A 186 3.63 5.14 -4.21
CA MET A 186 3.33 5.72 -5.53
C MET A 186 4.51 6.52 -6.09
N GLN A 187 5.19 7.32 -5.27
CA GLN A 187 6.37 8.07 -5.70
C GLN A 187 7.51 7.13 -6.11
N THR A 188 7.71 6.04 -5.37
CA THR A 188 8.69 5.00 -5.71
C THR A 188 8.37 4.36 -7.06
N ALA A 189 7.11 3.95 -7.30
CA ALA A 189 6.69 3.43 -8.60
C ALA A 189 6.91 4.42 -9.75
N ARG A 190 6.59 5.70 -9.51
CA ARG A 190 6.81 6.76 -10.50
C ARG A 190 8.29 7.00 -10.81
N ALA A 191 9.15 7.01 -9.79
CA ALA A 191 10.59 7.21 -9.96
C ALA A 191 11.24 6.05 -10.72
N VAL A 192 10.81 4.81 -10.42
CA VAL A 192 11.17 3.62 -11.17
C VAL A 192 10.76 3.73 -12.63
N ARG A 193 9.50 4.10 -12.91
CA ARG A 193 9.02 4.24 -14.28
C ARG A 193 9.79 5.29 -15.06
N GLN A 194 10.09 6.43 -14.42
CA GLN A 194 10.88 7.47 -15.06
C GLN A 194 12.32 7.05 -15.34
N CYS A 195 12.95 6.30 -14.43
CA CYS A 195 14.27 5.71 -14.69
C CYS A 195 14.23 4.87 -15.96
N VAL A 196 13.25 3.97 -16.06
CA VAL A 196 13.05 3.12 -17.24
C VAL A 196 12.85 3.98 -18.49
N ASP A 197 11.97 4.97 -18.46
CA ASP A 197 11.68 5.83 -19.62
C ASP A 197 12.92 6.63 -20.08
N ILE A 198 13.85 6.98 -19.17
CA ILE A 198 15.13 7.60 -19.55
C ILE A 198 16.03 6.60 -20.25
N VAL A 199 16.14 5.37 -19.73
CA VAL A 199 16.95 4.31 -20.33
C VAL A 199 16.41 3.95 -21.72
N GLU A 200 15.10 3.71 -21.85
CA GLU A 200 14.44 3.39 -23.13
C GLU A 200 14.69 4.46 -24.20
N ARG A 201 14.58 5.74 -23.84
CA ARG A 201 14.85 6.86 -24.75
C ARG A 201 16.31 6.93 -25.16
N ALA A 202 17.23 6.59 -24.27
CA ALA A 202 18.66 6.65 -24.57
C ALA A 202 19.10 5.52 -25.51
N ILE A 203 18.46 4.34 -25.43
CA ILE A 203 18.76 3.21 -26.32
C ILE A 203 17.87 3.11 -27.56
N ASP A 204 16.89 4.01 -27.69
CA ASP A 204 15.87 4.01 -28.75
C ASP A 204 15.13 2.66 -28.88
N LYS A 205 14.87 2.00 -27.75
CA LYS A 205 14.20 0.69 -27.68
C LYS A 205 13.32 0.60 -26.45
N LYS A 206 12.20 -0.09 -26.60
CA LYS A 206 11.37 -0.51 -25.47
C LYS A 206 12.02 -1.70 -24.76
N ILE A 207 12.07 -1.64 -23.44
CA ILE A 207 12.55 -2.75 -22.61
C ILE A 207 11.35 -3.64 -22.33
N ASP A 208 11.51 -4.95 -22.53
CA ASP A 208 10.47 -5.89 -22.10
C ASP A 208 10.35 -5.87 -20.58
N ILE A 209 9.18 -5.42 -20.11
CA ILE A 209 8.81 -5.30 -18.69
C ILE A 209 8.84 -6.66 -17.99
N MET A 210 8.63 -7.75 -18.73
CA MET A 210 8.71 -9.12 -18.21
C MET A 210 10.13 -9.68 -18.19
N SER A 211 11.12 -8.95 -18.71
CA SER A 211 12.51 -9.42 -18.74
C SER A 211 13.17 -9.40 -17.36
N LEU A 212 14.10 -10.32 -17.15
CA LEU A 212 14.91 -10.36 -15.94
C LEU A 212 15.78 -9.09 -15.79
N ALA A 213 16.22 -8.51 -16.92
CA ALA A 213 16.99 -7.27 -16.92
C ALA A 213 16.17 -6.09 -16.37
N TYR A 214 14.91 -5.97 -16.80
CA TYR A 214 13.97 -4.97 -16.28
C TYR A 214 13.75 -5.15 -14.77
N ASN A 215 13.43 -6.37 -14.34
CA ASN A 215 13.18 -6.67 -12.93
C ASN A 215 14.38 -6.30 -12.04
N ARG A 216 15.61 -6.60 -12.49
CA ARG A 216 16.85 -6.22 -11.78
C ARG A 216 17.04 -4.70 -11.70
N LEU A 217 16.83 -3.99 -12.81
CA LEU A 217 16.93 -2.52 -12.85
C LEU A 217 15.89 -1.88 -11.91
N MET A 218 14.65 -2.31 -12.03
CA MET A 218 13.51 -1.87 -11.24
C MET A 218 13.76 -2.04 -9.74
N ASN A 219 14.15 -3.24 -9.32
CA ASN A 219 14.47 -3.52 -7.91
C ASN A 219 15.66 -2.71 -7.41
N HIS A 220 16.69 -2.53 -8.24
CA HIS A 220 17.81 -1.68 -7.88
C HIS A 220 17.36 -0.23 -7.60
N VAL A 221 16.54 0.34 -8.49
CA VAL A 221 16.02 1.70 -8.33
C VAL A 221 15.12 1.81 -7.08
N ARG A 222 14.24 0.83 -6.84
CA ARG A 222 13.42 0.75 -5.62
C ARG A 222 14.31 0.83 -4.37
N TYR A 223 15.30 -0.07 -4.26
CA TYR A 223 16.15 -0.09 -3.07
C TYR A 223 17.09 1.12 -2.97
N MET A 224 17.51 1.69 -4.10
CA MET A 224 18.27 2.95 -4.13
C MET A 224 17.45 4.09 -3.49
N ILE A 225 16.16 4.20 -3.82
CA ILE A 225 15.25 5.19 -3.24
C ILE A 225 15.06 4.94 -1.74
N VAL A 226 14.74 3.70 -1.35
CA VAL A 226 14.55 3.33 0.06
C VAL A 226 15.79 3.62 0.89
N ARG A 227 17.00 3.29 0.39
CA ARG A 227 18.26 3.61 1.06
C ARG A 227 18.45 5.11 1.24
N ALA A 228 18.11 5.90 0.23
CA ALA A 228 18.24 7.35 0.29
C ALA A 228 17.30 7.99 1.33
N ILE A 229 16.05 7.50 1.41
CA ILE A 229 15.08 7.94 2.42
C ILE A 229 15.55 7.55 3.83
N LYS A 230 16.03 6.32 4.01
CA LYS A 230 16.54 5.82 5.31
C LYS A 230 17.94 6.35 5.69
N GLY A 231 18.63 7.03 4.78
CA GLY A 231 20.00 7.53 4.99
C GLY A 231 21.06 6.42 5.05
N GLU A 232 20.76 5.24 4.50
CA GLU A 232 21.70 4.12 4.44
C GLU A 232 22.83 4.42 3.44
N LYS A 233 24.06 3.98 3.78
CA LYS A 233 25.24 4.21 2.94
C LYS A 233 25.78 2.90 2.40
N LEU A 234 26.07 2.88 1.09
CA LEU A 234 26.83 1.82 0.47
C LEU A 234 28.29 1.86 0.94
N LYS A 235 28.84 0.67 1.22
CA LYS A 235 30.24 0.50 1.65
C LYS A 235 31.23 0.51 0.49
N MET A 236 30.78 0.16 -0.72
CA MET A 236 31.59 0.04 -1.93
C MET A 236 31.06 0.99 -2.99
N SER A 237 31.95 1.49 -3.84
CA SER A 237 31.64 2.31 -5.01
C SER A 237 32.21 1.63 -6.25
N LEU A 238 31.42 1.59 -7.32
CA LEU A 238 31.85 1.09 -8.63
C LEU A 238 32.11 2.22 -9.63
N ASN A 239 32.07 3.47 -9.18
CA ASN A 239 32.10 4.63 -10.06
C ASN A 239 33.37 4.70 -10.90
N ASP A 240 34.54 4.45 -10.31
CA ASP A 240 35.81 4.52 -11.04
C ASP A 240 35.87 3.49 -12.17
N TYR A 241 35.37 2.27 -11.92
CA TYR A 241 35.31 1.23 -12.93
C TYR A 241 34.30 1.57 -14.04
N MET A 242 33.07 1.94 -13.66
CA MET A 242 32.00 2.21 -14.62
C MET A 242 32.26 3.46 -15.45
N SER A 243 32.78 4.53 -14.86
CA SER A 243 33.11 5.77 -15.58
C SER A 243 34.20 5.61 -16.64
N ILE A 244 35.07 4.59 -16.50
CA ILE A 244 36.13 4.30 -17.46
C ILE A 244 35.67 3.25 -18.48
N LYS A 245 35.04 2.16 -18.04
CA LYS A 245 34.69 1.02 -18.90
C LYS A 245 33.38 1.21 -19.67
N TYR A 246 32.41 1.91 -19.08
CA TYR A 246 31.05 2.08 -19.59
C TYR A 246 30.62 3.55 -19.40
N PRO A 247 31.33 4.51 -20.03
CA PRO A 247 31.17 5.94 -19.77
C PRO A 247 29.77 6.46 -20.14
N ASP A 248 29.14 5.91 -21.17
CA ASP A 248 27.80 6.32 -21.62
C ASP A 248 26.74 5.89 -20.60
N GLU A 249 26.79 4.63 -20.12
CA GLU A 249 25.90 4.15 -19.06
C GLU A 249 26.14 4.86 -17.74
N PHE A 250 27.38 5.22 -17.44
CA PHE A 250 27.70 6.01 -16.25
C PHE A 250 27.08 7.41 -16.32
N ALA A 251 27.22 8.12 -17.46
CA ALA A 251 26.62 9.43 -17.66
C ALA A 251 25.07 9.37 -17.62
N MET A 252 24.47 8.32 -18.18
CA MET A 252 23.03 8.06 -18.06
C MET A 252 22.61 7.87 -16.60
N ALA A 253 23.35 7.05 -15.85
CA ALA A 253 23.08 6.83 -14.43
C ALA A 253 23.20 8.11 -13.60
N GLU A 254 24.18 8.97 -13.87
CA GLU A 254 24.31 10.29 -13.21
C GLU A 254 23.06 11.13 -13.42
N LYS A 255 22.61 11.25 -14.68
CA LYS A 255 21.39 12.01 -15.01
C LYS A 255 20.15 11.45 -14.31
N ILE A 256 19.98 10.13 -14.30
CA ILE A 256 18.86 9.49 -13.63
C ILE A 256 18.92 9.73 -12.11
N CYS A 257 20.10 9.59 -11.51
CA CYS A 257 20.27 9.85 -10.08
C CYS A 257 19.93 11.29 -9.71
N ASP A 258 20.31 12.27 -10.53
CA ASP A 258 19.97 13.68 -10.32
C ASP A 258 18.45 13.93 -10.44
N GLU A 259 17.80 13.37 -11.46
CA GLU A 259 16.34 13.47 -11.63
C GLU A 259 15.57 12.83 -10.45
N ILE A 260 15.95 11.61 -10.06
CA ILE A 260 15.33 10.92 -8.92
C ILE A 260 15.54 11.69 -7.62
N SER A 261 16.76 12.20 -7.37
CA SER A 261 17.05 13.01 -6.18
C SER A 261 16.12 14.22 -6.06
N GLY A 262 15.79 14.86 -7.19
CA GLY A 262 14.83 15.96 -7.25
C GLY A 262 13.40 15.54 -6.90
N MET A 263 12.98 14.34 -7.29
CA MET A 263 11.61 13.85 -7.05
C MET A 263 11.37 13.45 -5.62
N ILE A 264 12.29 12.66 -5.06
CA ILE A 264 12.16 12.17 -3.68
C ILE A 264 12.60 13.24 -2.67
N LYS A 265 13.16 14.37 -3.12
CA LYS A 265 13.70 15.45 -2.26
C LYS A 265 14.76 14.97 -1.26
N HIS A 266 15.42 13.85 -1.58
CA HIS A 266 16.53 13.27 -0.83
C HIS A 266 17.74 13.15 -1.75
N LYS A 267 18.92 13.40 -1.19
CA LYS A 267 20.17 13.27 -1.94
C LYS A 267 20.56 11.80 -2.06
N LEU A 268 20.68 11.30 -3.29
CA LEU A 268 21.26 9.98 -3.52
C LEU A 268 22.75 9.95 -3.18
N ASN A 269 23.21 8.82 -2.67
CA ASN A 269 24.64 8.58 -2.47
C ASN A 269 25.32 8.45 -3.83
N LYS A 270 26.47 9.11 -4.03
CA LYS A 270 27.24 9.03 -5.28
C LYS A 270 27.59 7.60 -5.67
N ALA A 271 27.76 6.69 -4.71
CA ALA A 271 28.04 5.29 -4.99
C ALA A 271 26.91 4.61 -5.78
N GLU A 272 25.66 5.08 -5.69
CA GLU A 272 24.52 4.51 -6.42
C GLU A 272 24.68 4.65 -7.94
N ILE A 273 25.39 5.67 -8.41
CA ILE A 273 25.61 5.94 -9.85
C ILE A 273 26.27 4.72 -10.52
N GLY A 274 27.36 4.21 -9.94
CA GLY A 274 28.07 3.05 -10.51
C GLY A 274 27.23 1.77 -10.50
N TYR A 275 26.41 1.55 -9.47
CA TYR A 275 25.51 0.39 -9.46
C TYR A 275 24.40 0.52 -10.49
N LEU A 276 23.77 1.70 -10.59
CA LEU A 276 22.74 1.96 -11.58
C LEU A 276 23.29 1.82 -12.99
N ALA A 277 24.49 2.34 -13.26
CA ALA A 277 25.18 2.18 -14.54
C ALA A 277 25.37 0.70 -14.90
N MET A 278 25.68 -0.16 -13.93
CA MET A 278 25.82 -1.61 -14.16
C MET A 278 24.47 -2.24 -14.56
N HIS A 279 23.38 -1.83 -13.90
CA HIS A 279 22.04 -2.30 -14.24
C HIS A 279 21.60 -1.81 -15.62
N ILE A 280 21.88 -0.55 -15.96
CA ILE A 280 21.65 0.01 -17.31
C ILE A 280 22.43 -0.79 -18.34
N CYS A 281 23.74 -1.01 -18.14
CA CYS A 281 24.59 -1.78 -19.06
C CYS A 281 24.02 -3.18 -19.36
N ARG A 282 23.48 -3.88 -18.35
CA ARG A 282 22.85 -5.20 -18.53
C ARG A 282 21.56 -5.15 -19.34
N VAL A 283 20.85 -4.04 -19.31
CA VAL A 283 19.63 -3.82 -20.11
C VAL A 283 19.99 -3.42 -21.54
N THR A 284 21.04 -2.61 -21.71
CA THR A 284 21.46 -2.08 -23.03
C THR A 284 22.25 -3.08 -23.86
N SER A 285 23.11 -3.89 -23.21
CA SER A 285 24.07 -4.78 -23.89
C SER A 285 23.51 -6.17 -24.20
N GLY A 286 22.27 -6.47 -23.78
CA GLY A 286 21.77 -7.85 -23.72
C GLY A 286 22.47 -8.65 -22.61
N GLU A 287 21.84 -9.72 -22.14
CA GLU A 287 22.61 -10.72 -21.37
C GLU A 287 23.66 -11.27 -22.34
N LEU A 288 24.95 -11.09 -22.02
CA LEU A 288 26.02 -11.76 -22.75
C LEU A 288 25.64 -13.23 -22.81
N GLU A 289 25.30 -13.74 -24.01
CA GLU A 289 25.39 -15.17 -24.26
C GLU A 289 26.80 -15.55 -23.82
N ALA A 290 26.89 -16.48 -22.88
CA ALA A 290 28.18 -16.91 -22.36
C ALA A 290 29.04 -17.33 -23.55
N GLU A 291 30.07 -16.55 -23.85
CA GLU A 291 31.14 -17.00 -24.73
C GLU A 291 31.84 -18.14 -23.98
N GLU A 292 31.54 -19.38 -24.38
CA GLU A 292 32.31 -20.60 -24.05
C GLU A 292 33.73 -20.52 -24.64
#